data_AF-A0A0B7MC15-F1
#
_entry.id   AF-A0A0B7MC15-F1
#
_cell.length_a   1.000
_cell.length_b   1.000
_cell.length_c   1.000
_cell.angle_alpha   90.00
_cell.angle_beta   90.00
_cell.angle_gamma   90.00
#
_symmetry.space_group_name_H-M   'P 1'
#
loop_
_entity.id
_entity.type
_entity.pdbx_description
1 polymer ?
#
loop_
_entity_poly.entity_id
_entity_poly.type
_entity_poly.pdbx_seq_one_letter_code
_entity_poly.pdbx_strand_id
1 'polypeptide(L)' 'MIALALALELNKKETDKLLSAAGYSLSESNTFDLVIMFFLEKKIYDIYSVNQALDYFSQKPLAGVLE' A
#
# COMPACT_ATOMS: atom_id res chain seq x y z
N MET A 1 -5.67 -5.50 -3.77
CA MET A 1 -5.44 -6.03 -2.40
C MET A 1 -4.91 -5.00 -1.44
N ILE A 2 -3.97 -4.14 -1.85
CA ILE A 2 -3.41 -3.13 -0.93
C ILE A 2 -4.46 -2.12 -0.43
N ALA A 3 -5.33 -1.63 -1.33
CA ALA A 3 -6.45 -0.77 -0.93
C ALA A 3 -7.39 -1.43 0.10
N LEU A 4 -7.59 -2.75 0.01
CA LEU A 4 -8.37 -3.51 1.00
C LEU A 4 -7.63 -3.61 2.34
N ALA A 5 -6.31 -3.83 2.31
CA ALA A 5 -5.50 -3.85 3.52
C ALA A 5 -5.48 -2.50 4.24
N LEU A 6 -5.50 -1.39 3.49
CA LEU A 6 -5.65 -0.04 4.05
C LEU A 6 -7.06 0.19 4.61
N ALA A 7 -8.10 -0.23 3.88
CA ALA A 7 -9.49 -0.09 4.33
C ALA A 7 -9.80 -0.92 5.59
N LEU A 8 -9.09 -2.04 5.79
CA LEU A 8 -9.15 -2.88 6.98
C LEU A 8 -8.15 -2.46 8.07
N GLU A 9 -7.42 -1.36 7.87
CA GLU A 9 -6.41 -0.82 8.79
C GLU A 9 -5.39 -1.88 9.25
N LEU A 10 -4.97 -2.73 8.32
CA LEU A 10 -4.07 -3.85 8.62
C LEU A 10 -2.64 -3.36 8.87
N ASN A 11 -1.95 -3.99 9.81
CA ASN A 11 -0.52 -3.76 9.99
C ASN A 11 0.27 -4.50 8.89
N LYS A 12 1.53 -4.07 8.66
CA LYS A 12 2.49 -4.68 7.72
C LYS A 12 2.44 -6.21 7.68
N LYS A 13 2.46 -6.87 8.84
CA LYS A 13 2.43 -8.34 8.96
C LYS A 13 1.10 -8.96 8.52
N GLU A 14 -0.01 -8.29 8.77
CA GLU A 14 -1.34 -8.77 8.37
C GLU A 14 -1.58 -8.52 6.87
N THR A 15 -1.12 -7.38 6.35
CA THR A 15 -1.12 -7.10 4.91
C THR A 15 -0.27 -8.11 4.13
N ASP A 16 0.91 -8.44 4.66
CA ASP A 16 1.79 -9.46 4.06
C ASP A 16 1.12 -10.84 4.04
N LYS A 17 0.45 -11.25 5.13
CA LYS A 17 -0.35 -12.48 5.15
C LYS A 17 -1.48 -12.46 4.13
N LEU A 18 -2.19 -11.33 4.00
CA LEU A 18 -3.31 -11.17 3.07
C LEU A 18 -2.83 -11.25 1.61
N LEU A 19 -1.70 -10.61 1.31
CA LEU A 19 -1.05 -10.70 -0.01
C LEU A 19 -0.58 -12.13 -0.27
N SER A 20 0.10 -12.76 0.71
CA SER A 20 0.63 -14.11 0.60
C SER A 20 -0.47 -15.15 0.39
N ALA A 21 -1.64 -14.98 1.01
CA ALA A 21 -2.81 -15.83 0.80
C ALA A 21 -3.31 -15.79 -0.65
N ALA A 22 -3.04 -14.71 -1.37
CA ALA A 22 -3.35 -14.55 -2.79
C ALA A 22 -2.14 -14.81 -3.71
N GLY A 23 -1.00 -15.24 -3.18
CA GLY A 23 0.23 -15.46 -3.95
C GLY A 23 0.98 -14.18 -4.34
N TYR A 24 0.71 -13.06 -3.67
CA TYR A 24 1.41 -11.79 -3.84
C TYR A 24 2.33 -11.51 -2.64
N SER A 25 3.31 -10.65 -2.82
CA SER A 25 4.20 -10.19 -1.75
C SER A 25 4.68 -8.77 -2.04
N LEU A 26 4.94 -7.98 -0.98
CA LEU A 26 5.56 -6.67 -1.13
C LEU A 26 7.04 -6.85 -1.47
N SER A 27 7.50 -6.27 -2.56
CA SER A 27 8.91 -6.32 -2.96
C SER A 27 9.67 -5.08 -2.50
N GLU A 28 10.78 -5.27 -1.78
CA GLU A 28 11.69 -4.19 -1.38
C GLU A 28 12.41 -3.51 -2.57
N SER A 29 12.38 -4.11 -3.75
CA SER A 29 12.94 -3.55 -4.98
C SER A 29 11.99 -2.61 -5.72
N ASN A 30 10.71 -2.54 -5.32
CA ASN A 30 9.72 -1.72 -6.00
C ASN A 30 9.33 -0.53 -5.13
N THR A 31 9.50 0.69 -5.67
CA THR A 31 9.20 1.94 -4.95
C THR A 31 7.75 1.98 -4.47
N PHE A 32 6.81 1.47 -5.28
CA PHE A 32 5.41 1.35 -4.88
C PHE A 32 5.28 0.54 -3.59
N ASP A 33 5.82 -0.68 -3.56
CA ASP A 33 5.73 -1.56 -2.39
C ASP A 33 6.44 -0.99 -1.17
N LEU A 34 7.58 -0.30 -1.34
CA LEU A 34 8.29 0.40 -0.27
C LEU A 34 7.44 1.52 0.35
N VAL A 35 6.78 2.33 -0.49
CA VAL A 35 5.86 3.38 -0.03
C VAL A 35 4.76 2.72 0.81
N ILE A 36 4.10 1.69 0.30
CA ILE A 36 3.04 0.99 1.04
C ILE A 36 3.56 0.43 2.37
N MET A 37 4.73 -0.21 2.37
CA MET A 37 5.34 -0.77 3.57
C MET A 37 5.61 0.31 4.62
N PHE A 38 6.05 1.50 4.20
CA PHE A 38 6.27 2.65 5.08
C PHE A 38 4.96 3.14 5.71
N PHE A 39 3.89 3.32 4.91
CA PHE A 39 2.58 3.75 5.42
C PHE A 39 1.96 2.74 6.38
N LEU A 40 2.08 1.44 6.08
CA LEU A 40 1.64 0.35 6.97
C LEU A 40 2.41 0.33 8.29
N GLU A 41 3.71 0.64 8.26
CA GLU A 41 4.55 0.69 9.46
C GLU A 41 4.27 1.93 10.32
N LYS A 42 3.94 3.05 9.67
CA LYS A 42 3.48 4.28 10.33
C LYS A 42 2.02 4.21 10.80
N LYS A 43 1.28 3.16 10.47
CA LYS A 43 -0.17 3.01 10.70
C LYS A 43 -0.98 4.18 10.11
N ILE A 44 -0.56 4.65 8.93
CA ILE A 44 -1.26 5.68 8.18
C ILE A 44 -2.06 4.98 7.10
N TYR A 45 -3.38 4.87 7.31
CA TYR A 45 -4.31 4.17 6.41
C TYR A 45 -5.04 5.12 5.46
N ASP A 46 -4.70 6.41 5.51
CA ASP A 46 -5.29 7.45 4.68
C ASP A 46 -4.89 7.27 3.22
N ILE A 47 -5.83 6.84 2.39
CA ILE A 47 -5.62 6.55 0.95
C ILE A 47 -5.13 7.81 0.22
N TYR A 48 -5.58 9.00 0.63
CA TYR A 48 -5.16 10.25 0.02
C TYR A 48 -3.67 10.51 0.24
N SER A 49 -3.20 10.37 1.48
CA SER A 49 -1.79 10.50 1.84
C SER A 49 -0.90 9.47 1.13
N VAL A 50 -1.37 8.23 1.04
CA VAL A 50 -0.65 7.17 0.31
C VAL A 50 -0.59 7.50 -1.19
N ASN A 51 -1.71 7.90 -1.79
CA ASN A 51 -1.75 8.26 -3.20
C ASN A 51 -0.87 9.48 -3.51
N GLN A 52 -0.82 10.50 -2.64
CA GLN A 52 0.09 11.64 -2.81
C GLN A 52 1.56 11.19 -2.79
N ALA A 53 1.93 10.29 -1.88
CA ALA A 53 3.29 9.76 -1.85
C ALA A 53 3.59 8.95 -3.12
N LEU A 54 2.66 8.11 -3.56
CA LEU A 54 2.81 7.36 -4.81
C LEU A 54 2.95 8.29 -6.01
N ASP A 55 2.14 9.34 -6.11
CA ASP A 55 2.22 10.38 -7.14
C ASP A 55 3.58 11.10 -7.12
N TYR A 56 4.07 11.47 -5.93
CA TYR A 56 5.39 12.06 -5.75
C TYR A 56 6.52 11.19 -6.31
N PHE A 57 6.39 9.86 -6.19
CA PHE A 57 7.34 8.89 -6.76
C PHE A 57 6.98 8.44 -8.19
N SER A 58 6.04 9.12 -8.87
CA SER A 58 5.53 8.77 -10.20
C SER A 58 5.05 7.32 -10.29
N GLN A 59 4.53 6.78 -9.18
CA GLN A 59 3.95 5.45 -9.08
C GLN A 59 2.44 5.51 -9.33
N LYS A 60 1.86 4.36 -9.68
CA LYS A 60 0.43 4.26 -9.95
C LYS A 60 -0.39 4.35 -8.64
N PRO A 61 -1.47 5.14 -8.58
CA PRO A 61 -2.31 5.24 -7.38
C PRO A 61 -3.06 3.92 -7.09
N LEU A 62 -3.42 3.72 -5.83
CA LEU A 62 -4.01 2.48 -5.32
C LEU A 62 -5.47 2.27 -5.71
N ALA A 63 -6.25 3.33 -5.55
CA ALA A 63 -7.62 3.41 -6.02
C ALA A 63 -7.57 4.28 -7.27
N GLY A 64 -8.06 3.77 -8.40
CA GLY A 64 -8.15 4.51 -9.65
C GLY A 64 -9.23 5.61 -9.58
N VAL A 65 -9.10 6.54 -8.64
CA VAL A 65 -9.80 7.81 -8.64
C VAL A 65 -8.76 8.86 -8.97
N LEU A 66 -8.50 8.96 -10.28
CA LEU A 66 -8.15 10.22 -10.90
C LEU A 66 -9.48 10.93 -11.09
N GLU A 67 -9.73 11.99 -10.33
CA GLU A 67 -10.59 13.07 -10.82
C GLU A 67 -9.71 14.06 -11.59
#